data_AF-A0A978V387-F1
#
_entry.id   AF-A0A978V387-F1
#
_cell.length_a   1.000
_cell.length_b   1.000
_cell.length_c   1.000
_cell.angle_alpha   90.00
_cell.angle_beta   90.00
_cell.angle_gamma   90.00
#
_symmetry.space_group_name_H-M   'P 1'
#
loop_
_entity.id
_entity.type
_entity.pdbx_description
1 polymer ?
#
loop_
_entity_poly.entity_id
_entity_poly.type
_entity_poly.pdbx_seq_one_letter_code
_entity_poly.pdbx_strand_id
1 'polypeptide(L)'
;MKSAGFTSEQQSMSADVIRKAFQATEEGFLSVVTRQWPMKPQIAAVGSCCLVGVVCGGFLYIANLGDSRAVLGRAVKATGEVLAIQLSSEHNACIESVRQELHSLHPDDSNIVVLKHNIWRVKGLIHVIILLHKNSLYQ
;
A
#
# COMPACT_ATOMS: atom_id res chain seq x y z
N MET A 1 11.15 27.02 -7.43
CA MET A 1 9.86 26.41 -7.80
C MET A 1 9.09 26.09 -6.53
N LYS A 2 7.91 26.68 -6.32
CA LYS A 2 7.01 26.30 -5.22
C LYS A 2 6.30 25.02 -5.65
N SER A 3 6.50 23.91 -4.96
CA SER A 3 5.68 22.72 -5.17
C SER A 3 4.29 23.03 -4.60
N ALA A 4 3.32 23.21 -5.47
CA ALA A 4 1.92 23.27 -5.08
C ALA A 4 1.52 21.84 -4.68
N GLY A 5 1.29 21.60 -3.39
CA GLY A 5 0.86 20.28 -2.91
C GLY A 5 -0.56 19.94 -3.41
N PHE A 6 -0.92 18.66 -3.52
CA PHE A 6 -2.21 18.21 -4.07
C PHE A 6 -3.45 18.84 -3.40
N THR A 7 -3.34 19.31 -2.17
CA THR A 7 -4.38 20.04 -1.44
C THR A 7 -4.67 21.44 -2.00
N SER A 8 -3.68 22.06 -2.66
CA SER A 8 -3.83 23.38 -3.28
C SER A 8 -4.65 23.35 -4.58
N GLU A 9 -4.73 22.18 -5.24
CA GLU A 9 -5.56 21.95 -6.43
C GLU A 9 -7.02 21.64 -6.09
N GLN A 10 -7.28 20.98 -4.94
CA GLN A 10 -8.63 20.50 -4.55
C GLN A 10 -9.27 21.30 -3.39
N GLN A 11 -8.60 22.34 -2.89
CA GLN A 11 -9.02 23.26 -1.80
C GLN A 11 -9.34 22.59 -0.44
N SER A 12 -9.26 21.26 -0.33
CA SER A 12 -9.50 20.50 0.90
C SER A 12 -8.85 19.12 0.85
N MET A 13 -8.69 18.47 2.01
CA MET A 13 -8.26 17.08 2.07
C MET A 13 -9.38 16.16 1.57
N SER A 14 -9.03 15.22 0.69
CA SER A 14 -9.94 14.22 0.14
C SER A 14 -9.22 12.88 -0.04
N ALA A 15 -9.97 11.81 -0.29
CA ALA A 15 -9.40 10.53 -0.67
C ALA A 15 -8.59 10.62 -1.98
N ASP A 16 -9.00 11.49 -2.91
CA ASP A 16 -8.31 11.68 -4.19
C ASP A 16 -6.99 12.43 -4.02
N VAL A 17 -6.89 13.41 -3.11
CA VAL A 17 -5.61 14.05 -2.73
C VAL A 17 -4.62 12.98 -2.29
N ILE A 18 -5.04 12.08 -1.40
CA ILE A 18 -4.18 11.04 -0.85
C ILE A 18 -3.81 10.02 -1.93
N ARG A 19 -4.76 9.62 -2.78
CA ARG A 19 -4.47 8.71 -3.90
C ARG A 19 -3.43 9.31 -4.87
N LYS A 20 -3.58 10.58 -5.25
CA LYS A 20 -2.61 11.29 -6.09
C LYS A 20 -1.23 11.36 -5.44
N ALA A 21 -1.17 11.58 -4.12
CA ALA A 21 0.10 11.61 -3.39
C ALA A 21 0.82 10.25 -3.40
N PHE A 22 0.08 9.15 -3.23
CA PHE A 22 0.64 7.80 -3.35
C PHE A 22 1.11 7.52 -4.78
N GLN A 23 0.32 7.87 -5.80
CA GLN A 23 0.69 7.70 -7.21
C GLN A 23 1.98 8.46 -7.55
N ALA A 24 2.08 9.74 -7.19
CA ALA A 24 3.27 10.54 -7.46
C ALA A 24 4.52 10.02 -6.71
N THR A 25 4.34 9.46 -5.51
CA THR A 25 5.44 8.82 -4.76
C THR A 25 5.95 7.58 -5.48
N GLU A 26 5.04 6.74 -5.99
CA GLU A 26 5.35 5.54 -6.75
C GLU A 26 6.06 5.88 -8.08
N GLU A 27 5.52 6.83 -8.85
CA GLU A 27 6.12 7.30 -10.10
C GLU A 27 7.54 7.86 -9.87
N GLY A 28 7.73 8.60 -8.78
CA GLY A 28 9.04 9.09 -8.36
C GLY A 28 10.01 7.94 -8.05
N PHE A 29 9.56 6.91 -7.33
CA PHE A 29 10.38 5.73 -7.03
C PHE A 29 10.73 4.94 -8.29
N LEU A 30 9.76 4.66 -9.17
CA LEU A 30 9.98 3.97 -10.44
C LEU A 30 10.97 4.70 -11.34
N SER A 31 10.91 6.04 -11.38
CA SER A 31 11.89 6.86 -12.09
C SER A 31 13.32 6.65 -11.55
N VAL A 32 13.47 6.57 -10.22
CA VAL A 32 14.76 6.29 -9.58
C VAL A 32 15.24 4.88 -9.90
N VAL A 33 14.37 3.87 -9.80
CA VAL A 33 14.69 2.48 -10.13
C VAL A 33 15.16 2.38 -11.58
N THR A 34 14.39 2.93 -12.52
CA THR A 34 14.71 2.89 -13.96
C THR A 34 16.08 3.49 -14.27
N ARG A 35 16.40 4.65 -13.66
CA ARG A 35 17.69 5.32 -13.87
C ARG A 35 18.87 4.58 -13.24
N GLN A 36 18.66 3.96 -12.08
CA GLN A 36 19.76 3.34 -11.32
C GLN A 36 19.95 1.85 -11.60
N TRP A 37 18.94 1.17 -12.17
CA TRP A 37 18.94 -0.27 -12.44
C TRP A 37 20.23 -0.79 -13.10
N PRO A 38 20.80 -0.16 -14.16
CA PRO A 38 22.00 -0.68 -14.81
C PRO A 38 23.23 -0.74 -13.89
N MET A 39 23.30 0.13 -12.88
CA MET A 39 24.44 0.19 -11.96
C MET A 39 24.14 -0.40 -10.58
N LYS A 40 22.86 -0.46 -10.19
CA LYS A 40 22.37 -0.88 -8.88
C LYS A 40 21.08 -1.70 -9.01
N PRO A 41 21.13 -2.89 -9.61
CA PRO A 41 19.94 -3.70 -9.88
C PRO A 41 19.16 -4.07 -8.62
N GLN A 42 19.82 -4.15 -7.46
CA GLN A 42 19.17 -4.40 -6.17
C GLN A 42 18.05 -3.40 -5.83
N ILE A 43 18.05 -2.21 -6.44
CA ILE A 43 17.02 -1.19 -6.18
C ILE A 43 15.63 -1.60 -6.67
N ALA A 44 15.47 -2.47 -7.67
CA ALA A 44 14.14 -2.94 -8.05
C ALA A 44 13.61 -4.06 -7.14
N ALA A 45 14.46 -4.58 -6.25
CA ALA A 45 14.08 -5.58 -5.25
C ALA A 45 13.73 -4.96 -3.89
N VAL A 46 13.87 -3.63 -3.73
CA VAL A 46 13.48 -2.94 -2.50
C VAL A 46 12.11 -2.29 -2.63
N GLY A 47 11.40 -2.21 -1.51
CA GLY A 47 10.12 -1.53 -1.39
C GLY A 47 9.83 -1.26 0.09
N SER A 48 8.75 -0.54 0.35
CA SER A 48 8.25 -0.28 1.70
C SER A 48 6.73 -0.35 1.73
N CYS A 49 6.19 -0.82 2.85
CA CYS A 49 4.80 -0.55 3.18
C CYS A 49 4.63 0.95 3.46
N CYS A 50 3.45 1.48 3.17
CA CYS A 50 3.10 2.89 3.42
C CYS A 50 1.71 2.96 4.04
N LEU A 51 1.66 3.40 5.30
CA LEU A 51 0.42 3.68 6.02
C LEU A 51 0.39 5.16 6.37
N VAL A 52 -0.65 5.85 5.91
CA VAL A 52 -0.83 7.28 6.13
C VAL A 52 -2.14 7.51 6.88
N GLY A 53 -2.06 8.28 7.95
CA GLY A 53 -3.19 8.83 8.68
C GLY A 53 -3.22 10.34 8.58
N VAL A 54 -4.34 10.92 8.13
CA VAL A 54 -4.52 12.38 8.05
C VAL A 54 -5.72 12.79 8.87
N VAL A 55 -5.53 13.72 9.80
CA VAL A 55 -6.61 14.35 10.56
C VAL A 55 -6.83 15.75 10.00
N CYS A 56 -8.00 16.00 9.42
CA CYS A 56 -8.33 17.28 8.81
C CYS A 56 -9.84 17.55 8.85
N GLY A 57 -10.24 18.75 9.29
CA GLY A 57 -11.65 19.17 9.28
C GLY A 57 -12.58 18.28 10.11
N GLY A 58 -12.09 17.63 11.17
CA GLY A 58 -12.86 16.67 11.97
C GLY A 58 -12.93 15.26 11.39
N PHE A 59 -12.33 15.01 10.23
CA PHE A 59 -12.25 13.70 9.61
C PHE A 59 -10.88 13.06 9.83
N LEU A 60 -10.87 11.72 9.95
CA LEU A 60 -9.67 10.89 9.92
C LEU A 60 -9.66 10.09 8.62
N TYR A 61 -8.65 10.31 7.79
CA TYR A 61 -8.39 9.55 6.57
C TYR A 61 -7.28 8.54 6.83
N ILE A 62 -7.49 7.30 6.43
CA ILE A 62 -6.48 6.23 6.47
C ILE A 62 -6.26 5.71 5.06
N ALA A 63 -5.00 5.67 4.62
CA ALA A 63 -4.60 5.03 3.37
C ALA A 63 -3.46 4.04 3.66
N ASN A 64 -3.63 2.80 3.22
CA ASN A 64 -2.68 1.72 3.49
C ASN A 64 -2.27 1.02 2.19
N LEU A 65 -0.97 0.89 1.99
CA LEU A 65 -0.35 0.11 0.93
C LEU A 65 0.64 -0.87 1.57
N GLY A 66 0.33 -2.16 1.49
CA GLY A 66 1.08 -3.21 2.17
C GLY A 66 0.39 -3.73 3.44
N ASP A 67 1.16 -4.28 4.38
CA ASP A 67 0.66 -5.05 5.53
C ASP A 67 0.75 -4.31 6.88
N SER A 68 1.04 -3.01 6.86
CA SER A 68 0.87 -2.16 8.03
C SER A 68 -0.61 -2.09 8.45
N ARG A 69 -0.87 -1.79 9.74
CA ARG A 69 -2.24 -1.70 10.28
C ARG A 69 -2.48 -0.43 11.10
N ALA A 70 -3.57 0.26 10.80
CA ALA A 70 -4.13 1.31 11.66
C ALA A 70 -5.22 0.73 12.58
N VAL A 71 -5.13 1.05 13.87
CA VAL A 71 -6.11 0.67 14.89
C VAL A 71 -6.47 1.90 15.72
N LEU A 72 -7.76 2.18 15.87
CA LEU A 72 -8.29 3.25 16.71
C LEU A 72 -8.69 2.70 18.07
N GLY A 73 -8.11 3.27 19.14
CA GLY A 73 -8.59 3.06 20.49
C GLY A 73 -9.79 3.96 20.80
N ARG A 74 -10.97 3.37 21.06
CA ARG A 74 -12.17 4.09 21.46
C ARG A 74 -12.47 3.85 22.94
N ALA A 75 -12.29 4.88 23.77
CA ALA A 75 -12.63 4.81 25.19
C ALA A 75 -14.15 4.79 25.41
N VAL A 76 -14.62 3.83 26.20
CA VAL A 76 -16.01 3.68 26.63
C VAL A 76 -16.15 4.33 28.00
N LYS A 77 -16.67 5.57 28.04
CA LYS A 77 -16.75 6.37 29.28
C LYS A 77 -17.51 5.69 30.41
N ALA A 78 -18.49 4.84 30.10
CA ALA A 78 -19.32 4.17 31.10
C ALA A 78 -18.58 3.04 31.84
N THR A 79 -17.65 2.35 31.18
CA THR A 79 -16.96 1.17 31.73
C THR A 79 -15.47 1.43 31.99
N GLY A 80 -14.90 2.49 31.41
CA GLY A 80 -13.46 2.75 31.43
C GLY A 80 -12.65 1.89 30.44
N GLU A 81 -13.32 1.01 29.68
CA GLU A 81 -12.67 0.14 28.71
C GLU A 81 -12.25 0.88 27.44
N VAL A 82 -11.30 0.30 26.69
CA VAL A 82 -10.88 0.80 25.38
C VAL A 82 -11.13 -0.28 24.33
N LEU A 83 -12.00 0.02 23.37
CA LEU A 83 -12.25 -0.85 22.21
C LEU A 83 -11.20 -0.59 21.14
N ALA A 84 -10.60 -1.66 20.62
CA ALA A 84 -9.69 -1.59 19.48
C ALA A 84 -10.48 -1.77 18.17
N ILE A 85 -10.51 -0.73 17.33
CA ILE A 85 -11.22 -0.73 16.04
C ILE A 85 -10.20 -0.67 14.92
N GLN A 86 -10.09 -1.71 14.11
CA GLN A 86 -9.23 -1.71 12.94
C GLN A 86 -9.77 -0.75 11.87
N LEU A 87 -8.91 0.13 11.36
CA LEU A 87 -9.26 1.14 10.36
C LEU A 87 -8.72 0.86 8.96
N SER A 88 -7.83 -0.12 8.79
CA SER A 88 -7.20 -0.45 7.52
C SER A 88 -7.31 -1.94 7.19
N SER A 89 -7.48 -2.25 5.91
CA SER A 89 -7.22 -3.60 5.37
C SER A 89 -5.74 -3.76 5.06
N GLU A 90 -5.22 -4.98 5.17
CA GLU A 90 -3.82 -5.32 4.89
C GLU A 90 -3.71 -6.04 3.54
N HIS A 91 -2.62 -5.79 2.83
CA HIS A 91 -2.34 -6.40 1.53
C HIS A 91 -1.21 -7.43 1.67
N ASN A 92 -1.52 -8.55 2.33
CA ASN A 92 -0.60 -9.64 2.62
C ASN A 92 -1.10 -10.95 2.00
N ALA A 93 -0.25 -11.68 1.28
CA ALA A 93 -0.58 -12.94 0.60
C ALA A 93 -1.00 -14.09 1.55
N CYS A 94 -0.75 -13.96 2.86
CA CYS A 94 -1.30 -14.86 3.85
C CYS A 94 -2.83 -14.75 3.97
N ILE A 95 -3.42 -13.63 3.55
CA ILE A 95 -4.86 -13.37 3.54
C ILE A 95 -5.47 -13.94 2.25
N GLU A 96 -6.49 -14.80 2.39
CA GLU A 96 -7.11 -15.49 1.25
C GLU A 96 -7.73 -14.54 0.22
N SER A 97 -8.43 -13.49 0.65
CA SER A 97 -9.04 -12.51 -0.27
C SER A 97 -7.98 -11.80 -1.13
N VAL A 98 -6.80 -11.53 -0.55
CA VAL A 98 -5.67 -10.94 -1.26
C VAL A 98 -5.13 -11.92 -2.31
N ARG A 99 -5.08 -13.22 -2.01
CA ARG A 99 -4.70 -14.24 -3.00
C ARG A 99 -5.70 -14.31 -4.15
N GLN A 100 -6.99 -14.30 -3.85
CA GLN A 100 -8.05 -14.32 -4.86
C GLN A 100 -8.00 -13.10 -5.78
N GLU A 101 -7.75 -11.91 -5.22
CA GLU A 101 -7.53 -10.69 -6.01
C GLU A 101 -6.31 -10.83 -6.92
N LEU A 102 -5.18 -11.31 -6.40
CA LEU A 102 -3.96 -11.53 -7.19
C LEU A 102 -4.18 -12.48 -8.37
N HIS A 103 -4.87 -13.60 -8.15
CA HIS A 103 -5.23 -14.53 -9.22
C HIS A 103 -6.18 -13.91 -10.25
N SER A 104 -7.17 -13.14 -9.80
CA SER A 104 -8.14 -12.48 -10.69
C SER A 104 -7.47 -11.44 -11.60
N LEU A 105 -6.44 -10.75 -11.09
CA LEU A 105 -5.68 -9.76 -11.84
C LEU A 105 -4.63 -10.36 -12.77
N HIS A 106 -4.20 -11.61 -12.53
CA HIS A 106 -3.16 -12.29 -13.30
C HIS A 106 -3.62 -13.70 -13.69
N PRO A 107 -4.67 -13.82 -14.55
CA PRO A 107 -5.28 -15.10 -14.89
C PRO A 107 -4.31 -16.07 -15.57
N ASP A 108 -3.33 -15.55 -16.32
CA ASP A 108 -2.35 -16.34 -17.07
C ASP A 108 -1.11 -16.73 -16.25
N ASP A 109 -1.04 -16.31 -14.99
CA ASP A 109 0.12 -16.51 -14.13
C ASP A 109 -0.22 -17.46 -12.98
N SER A 110 -0.12 -18.76 -13.26
CA SER A 110 -0.38 -19.82 -12.27
C SER A 110 0.54 -19.74 -11.04
N ASN A 111 1.65 -19.01 -11.11
CA ASN A 111 2.64 -18.86 -10.05
C ASN A 111 2.56 -17.48 -9.36
N ILE A 112 1.49 -16.70 -9.57
CA ILE A 112 1.36 -15.37 -8.97
C ILE A 112 1.41 -15.42 -7.43
N VAL A 113 0.83 -16.46 -6.81
CA VAL A 113 0.97 -16.75 -5.38
C VAL A 113 1.45 -18.18 -5.18
N VAL A 114 2.52 -18.35 -4.40
CA VAL A 114 3.14 -19.66 -4.13
C VAL A 114 3.30 -19.86 -2.63
N LEU A 115 2.96 -21.04 -2.12
CA LEU A 115 3.27 -21.45 -0.76
C LEU A 115 4.72 -21.95 -0.70
N LYS A 116 5.59 -21.25 0.04
CA LYS A 116 7.00 -21.61 0.19
C LYS A 116 7.40 -21.54 1.67
N HIS A 117 7.94 -22.65 2.18
CA HIS A 117 8.28 -22.79 3.61
C HIS A 117 7.10 -22.47 4.54
N ASN A 118 5.90 -22.95 4.19
CA ASN A 118 4.64 -22.70 4.92
C ASN A 118 4.19 -21.23 4.99
N ILE A 119 4.69 -20.36 4.10
CA ILE A 119 4.24 -18.98 4.00
C ILE A 119 3.88 -18.66 2.55
N TRP A 120 2.74 -17.99 2.36
CA TRP A 120 2.26 -17.56 1.05
C TRP A 120 3.04 -16.34 0.58
N ARG A 121 3.62 -16.44 -0.63
CA ARG A 121 4.45 -15.41 -1.23
C ARG A 121 3.96 -15.05 -2.62
N VAL A 122 3.94 -13.77 -2.94
CA VAL A 122 3.79 -13.28 -4.32
C VAL A 122 5.04 -13.67 -5.11
N LYS A 123 4.85 -14.42 -6.20
CA LYS A 123 5.93 -14.98 -7.04
C LYS A 123 7.01 -15.77 -6.29
N GLY A 124 6.72 -16.24 -5.08
CA GLY A 124 7.71 -16.90 -4.21
C GLY A 124 8.75 -15.97 -3.57
N LEU A 125 8.60 -14.64 -3.69
CA LEU A 125 9.55 -13.64 -3.22
C LEU A 125 9.09 -12.97 -1.92
N ILE A 126 7.99 -12.22 -1.98
CA ILE A 126 7.54 -11.32 -0.90
C ILE A 126 6.16 -11.72 -0.37
N HIS A 127 5.84 -11.37 0.88
CA HIS A 127 4.51 -11.60 1.47
C HIS A 127 3.55 -10.43 1.22
N VAL A 128 4.09 -9.25 0.95
CA VAL A 128 3.35 -8.00 0.88
C VAL A 128 3.17 -7.60 -0.57
N ILE A 129 1.96 -7.19 -0.94
CA ILE A 129 1.74 -6.52 -2.22
C ILE A 129 2.07 -5.04 -2.03
N ILE A 130 3.13 -4.60 -2.69
CA ILE A 130 3.42 -3.18 -2.91
C ILE A 130 3.30 -3.03 -4.41
N LEU A 131 2.30 -2.32 -4.93
CA LEU A 131 2.35 -1.71 -6.27
C LEU A 131 1.09 -0.87 -6.55
N LEU A 132 1.28 0.41 -6.82
CA LEU A 132 0.35 1.22 -7.61
C LEU A 132 0.90 1.45 -9.02
N HIS A 133 1.35 0.39 -9.69
CA HIS A 133 1.22 0.29 -11.13
C HIS A 133 0.99 -1.18 -11.53
N LYS A 134 -0.27 -1.49 -11.83
CA LYS A 134 -0.63 -2.72 -12.54
C LYS A 134 0.09 -2.67 -13.91
N ASN A 135 0.80 -3.74 -14.28
CA ASN A 135 1.35 -4.03 -15.62
C ASN A 135 2.78 -3.64 -16.03
N SER A 136 3.75 -3.32 -15.15
CA SER A 136 5.14 -3.09 -15.67
C SER A 136 6.31 -3.72 -14.92
N LEU A 137 6.06 -4.58 -13.92
CA LEU A 137 7.13 -5.38 -13.29
C LEU A 137 7.01 -6.89 -13.58
N TYR A 138 6.08 -7.28 -14.45
CA TYR A 138 5.85 -8.68 -14.84
C TYR A 138 5.85 -8.92 -16.35
N GLN A 139 6.49 -8.03 -17.12
CA GLN A 139 6.97 -8.31 -18.47
C GLN A 139 8.49 -8.33 -18.47
#